data_AF-A0A3M7F2N7-F1
#
_entry.id   AF-A0A3M7F2N7-F1
#
_cell.length_a   1.000
_cell.length_b   1.000
_cell.length_c   1.000
_cell.angle_alpha   90.00
_cell.angle_beta   90.00
_cell.angle_gamma   90.00
#
_symmetry.space_group_name_H-M   'P 1'
#
loop_
_entity.id
_entity.type
_entity.pdbx_description
1 polymer ?
#
loop_
_entity_poly.entity_id
_entity_poly.type
_entity_poly.pdbx_seq_one_letter_code
_entity_poly.pdbx_strand_id
1 'polypeptide(L)'
;MSVDNEQRETSLPLFFLRNLLGRRDVEACLAFAESGFPGLKWEELERQGGCSWTLSGQKGSEGVLGGHGTGGSEGCRGGENGYEGDEQSDGGNGGDVVLLQFRLGKHAVSMGAMREARRIFGPLVPWTRDLGNIRVGHVEGRVDLQVLEMEFVPIVVRLSDVLPREKALAPRTLKQCRDFVRDLTLYFVRAWNGGHMATLSAVRECHGRIGRSMVSRLRKLERDLPIPVLRQKARCTREVVEEGALDAVPVGLNHGDFLPSNLLVDPSSWAIRGYIDWAEAEILPSGICLYGLEHILGYVEDVDDLEQGRKLRFVYYEQADELRQIFWEQFEQLVPAVKRTDIRKAQDLSRDVGILLWKGFAWDDGAIDRVVNLVEDLEEVACLEAWSKLDSSFDRRDSFVSS
;
A
#
# COMPACT_ATOMS: atom_id res chain seq x y z
N MET A 1 18.83 -39.16 2.46
CA MET A 1 20.05 -38.58 3.07
C MET A 1 20.71 -37.73 2.00
N SER A 2 20.09 -36.59 1.73
CA SER A 2 20.54 -35.23 2.12
C SER A 2 21.69 -34.72 1.25
N VAL A 3 21.31 -34.20 0.09
CA VAL A 3 22.09 -33.20 -0.66
C VAL A 3 21.40 -31.82 -0.61
N ASP A 4 20.16 -31.74 -0.12
CA ASP A 4 19.37 -30.50 -0.10
C ASP A 4 19.54 -29.64 1.16
N ASN A 5 20.38 -30.06 2.11
CA ASN A 5 20.49 -29.38 3.42
C ASN A 5 21.77 -28.55 3.61
N GLU A 6 22.67 -28.49 2.62
CA GLU A 6 23.94 -27.72 2.70
C GLU A 6 23.97 -26.47 1.79
N GLN A 7 22.93 -26.21 0.97
CA GLN A 7 22.88 -25.01 0.11
C GLN A 7 22.07 -23.83 0.69
N ARG A 8 21.46 -23.97 1.87
CA ARG A 8 20.74 -22.87 2.55
C ARG A 8 21.63 -22.00 3.44
N GLU A 9 22.86 -22.42 3.73
CA GLU A 9 23.87 -21.56 4.35
C GLU A 9 24.74 -20.94 3.25
N THR A 10 24.56 -19.65 2.91
CA THR A 10 25.61 -18.68 2.47
C THR A 10 25.14 -17.53 1.56
N SER A 11 23.86 -17.37 1.20
CA SER A 11 23.42 -16.16 0.49
C SER A 11 23.02 -15.04 1.47
N LEU A 12 23.55 -13.84 1.26
CA LEU A 12 23.11 -12.63 1.98
C LEU A 12 21.69 -12.25 1.54
N PRO A 13 20.80 -11.80 2.44
CA PRO A 13 19.48 -11.32 2.03
C PRO A 13 19.61 -10.14 1.06
N LEU A 14 18.70 -10.08 0.08
CA LEU A 14 18.75 -9.10 -1.02
C LEU A 14 18.79 -7.65 -0.51
N PHE A 15 18.09 -7.35 0.59
CA PHE A 15 18.13 -6.05 1.25
C PHE A 15 19.57 -5.63 1.60
N PHE A 16 20.37 -6.52 2.20
CA PHE A 16 21.74 -6.21 2.59
C PHE A 16 22.65 -6.08 1.36
N LEU A 17 22.52 -6.99 0.39
CA LEU A 17 23.28 -6.95 -0.86
C LEU A 17 23.09 -5.63 -1.61
N ARG A 18 21.84 -5.20 -1.79
CA ARG A 18 21.53 -3.96 -2.53
C ARG A 18 22.09 -2.71 -1.86
N ASN A 19 22.20 -2.74 -0.54
CA ASN A 19 22.64 -1.61 0.26
C ASN A 19 24.12 -1.71 0.68
N LEU A 20 24.89 -2.59 0.03
CA LEU A 20 26.32 -2.79 0.27
C LEU A 20 26.63 -3.16 1.74
N LEU A 21 25.71 -3.86 2.39
CA LEU A 21 25.84 -4.39 3.74
C LEU A 21 26.26 -5.86 3.69
N GLY A 22 27.05 -6.27 4.69
CA GLY A 22 27.66 -7.59 4.77
C GLY A 22 27.02 -8.51 5.80
N ARG A 23 27.59 -9.71 5.93
CA ARG A 23 27.10 -10.75 6.86
C ARG A 23 27.08 -10.29 8.32
N ARG A 24 28.06 -9.48 8.71
CA ARG A 24 28.14 -8.91 10.07
C ARG A 24 26.94 -8.00 10.39
N ASP A 25 26.38 -7.35 9.37
CA ASP A 25 25.23 -6.46 9.54
C ASP A 25 23.95 -7.28 9.73
N VAL A 26 23.81 -8.42 9.03
CA VAL A 26 22.75 -9.41 9.27
C VAL A 26 22.83 -9.95 10.69
N GLU A 27 24.03 -10.38 11.13
CA GLU A 27 24.29 -10.86 12.48
C GLU A 27 23.96 -9.81 13.55
N ALA A 28 24.26 -8.53 13.30
CA ALA A 28 23.89 -7.44 14.20
C ALA A 28 22.36 -7.26 14.32
N CYS A 29 21.63 -7.39 13.22
CA CYS A 29 20.16 -7.31 13.23
C CYS A 29 19.53 -8.50 13.95
N LEU A 30 20.05 -9.72 13.73
CA LEU A 30 19.59 -10.92 14.44
C LEU A 30 19.91 -10.84 15.94
N ALA A 31 21.11 -10.39 16.32
CA ALA A 31 21.48 -10.19 17.71
C ALA A 31 20.57 -9.15 18.41
N PHE A 32 20.16 -8.10 17.70
CA PHE A 32 19.16 -7.15 18.21
C PHE A 32 17.82 -7.85 18.47
N ALA A 33 17.35 -8.65 17.50
CA ALA A 33 16.09 -9.37 17.60
C ALA A 33 16.08 -10.38 18.77
N GLU A 34 17.14 -11.17 18.91
CA GLU A 34 17.33 -12.15 20.00
C GLU A 34 17.42 -11.49 21.38
N SER A 35 18.15 -10.36 21.48
CA SER A 35 18.27 -9.62 22.74
C SER A 35 16.96 -8.93 23.14
N GLY A 36 16.18 -8.43 22.17
CA GLY A 36 14.92 -7.74 22.41
C GLY A 36 13.77 -8.70 22.75
N PHE A 37 13.79 -9.91 22.19
CA PHE A 37 12.72 -10.90 22.34
C PHE A 37 13.31 -12.30 22.58
N PRO A 38 13.81 -12.56 23.79
CA PRO A 38 14.42 -13.85 24.12
C PRO A 38 13.41 -15.00 24.00
N GLY A 39 13.85 -16.12 23.42
CA GLY A 39 13.04 -17.34 23.26
C GLY A 39 12.19 -17.40 21.98
N LEU A 40 12.20 -16.37 21.15
CA LEU A 40 11.64 -16.44 19.80
C LEU A 40 12.64 -17.02 18.81
N LYS A 41 12.15 -17.85 17.90
CA LYS A 41 12.87 -18.28 16.69
C LYS A 41 12.54 -17.30 15.58
N TRP A 42 13.56 -16.75 14.96
CA TRP A 42 13.44 -15.74 13.92
C TRP A 42 13.62 -16.35 12.55
N GLU A 43 12.65 -16.10 11.67
CA GLU A 43 12.69 -16.48 10.27
C GLU A 43 12.44 -15.25 9.40
N GLU A 44 13.15 -15.15 8.27
CA GLU A 44 12.88 -14.12 7.28
C GLU A 44 11.49 -14.35 6.68
N LEU A 45 10.69 -13.29 6.62
CA LEU A 45 9.40 -13.37 5.94
C LEU A 45 9.63 -13.63 4.44
N GLU A 46 8.98 -14.63 3.86
CA GLU A 46 9.25 -15.06 2.47
C GLU A 46 9.12 -13.94 1.42
N ARG A 47 8.32 -12.91 1.73
CA ARG A 47 8.00 -11.84 0.79
C ARG A 47 8.37 -10.48 1.37
N GLN A 48 9.63 -10.11 1.18
CA GLN A 48 10.20 -8.82 1.56
C GLN A 48 9.83 -7.70 0.59
N GLY A 49 9.56 -6.50 1.12
CA GLY A 49 9.59 -5.28 0.32
C GLY A 49 11.05 -4.88 0.04
N GLY A 50 11.30 -4.14 -1.04
CA GLY A 50 12.65 -3.69 -1.34
C GLY A 50 13.25 -2.83 -0.23
N CYS A 51 12.47 -1.93 0.37
CA CYS A 51 12.96 -0.89 1.28
C CYS A 51 13.32 -1.37 2.70
N SER A 52 13.11 -2.64 3.01
CA SER A 52 13.19 -3.16 4.37
C SER A 52 13.56 -4.64 4.42
N TRP A 53 14.05 -5.08 5.56
CA TRP A 53 14.17 -6.50 5.88
C TRP A 53 13.29 -6.82 7.10
N THR A 54 12.43 -7.83 6.99
CA THR A 54 11.39 -8.16 7.96
C THR A 54 11.55 -9.59 8.46
N LEU A 55 11.66 -9.74 9.77
CA LEU A 55 11.71 -11.01 10.47
C LEU A 55 10.36 -11.32 11.12
N SER A 56 9.99 -12.58 11.14
CA SER A 56 8.90 -13.12 11.96
C SER A 56 9.49 -13.97 13.09
N GLY A 57 9.12 -13.63 14.31
CA GLY A 57 9.54 -14.29 15.54
C GLY A 57 8.40 -15.11 16.10
N GLN A 58 8.61 -16.41 16.33
CA GLN A 58 7.62 -17.29 16.92
C GLN A 58 8.22 -18.03 18.11
N LYS A 59 7.42 -18.25 19.17
CA LYS A 59 7.84 -19.14 20.26
C LYS A 59 8.09 -20.51 19.68
N GLY A 60 9.30 -21.04 19.86
CA GLY A 60 9.57 -22.43 19.50
C GLY A 60 8.59 -23.30 20.26
N SER A 61 7.78 -24.10 19.56
CA SER A 61 7.09 -25.21 20.19
C SER A 61 8.17 -26.12 20.76
N GLU A 62 8.47 -25.99 22.05
CA GLU A 62 9.25 -27.00 22.77
C GLU A 62 8.57 -28.33 22.50
N GLY A 63 9.33 -29.26 21.94
CA GLY A 63 8.84 -30.60 21.66
C GLY A 63 8.28 -31.16 22.95
N VAL A 64 6.96 -31.31 23.01
CA VAL A 64 6.33 -32.19 23.98
C VAL A 64 6.90 -33.56 23.67
N LEU A 65 7.91 -33.94 24.44
CA LEU A 65 8.27 -35.33 24.66
C LEU A 65 7.00 -35.99 25.20
N GLY A 66 6.20 -36.51 24.27
CA GLY A 66 5.03 -37.33 24.55
C GLY A 66 5.49 -38.63 25.17
N GLY A 67 5.70 -38.58 26.49
CA GLY A 67 5.74 -39.75 27.34
C GLY A 67 4.46 -40.55 27.13
N HIS A 68 4.65 -41.83 26.88
CA HIS A 68 3.61 -42.84 26.98
C HIS A 68 2.78 -42.64 28.26
N GLY A 69 1.49 -42.39 28.10
CA GLY A 69 0.51 -42.31 29.18
C GLY A 69 -0.83 -42.83 28.68
N THR A 70 -0.99 -44.14 28.76
CA THR A 70 -2.25 -44.87 28.52
C THR A 70 -3.29 -44.58 29.60
N GLY A 71 -4.54 -44.35 29.18
CA GLY A 71 -5.73 -44.87 29.86
C GLY A 71 -6.60 -43.87 30.61
N GLY A 72 -7.92 -43.92 30.36
CA GLY A 72 -8.94 -43.48 31.32
C GLY A 72 -10.15 -42.78 30.70
N SER A 73 -11.21 -43.54 30.46
CA SER A 73 -12.56 -43.10 30.10
C SER A 73 -13.36 -42.69 31.36
N GLU A 74 -14.56 -42.11 31.14
CA GLU A 74 -15.63 -41.72 32.09
C GLU A 74 -15.58 -40.23 32.54
N GLY A 75 -16.67 -39.45 32.62
CA GLY A 75 -18.10 -39.67 32.43
C GLY A 75 -18.87 -38.34 32.74
N CYS A 76 -20.09 -38.22 32.24
CA CYS A 76 -20.97 -37.05 32.27
C CYS A 76 -21.39 -36.57 33.69
N ARG A 77 -21.63 -35.26 33.88
CA ARG A 77 -22.89 -34.64 34.39
C ARG A 77 -22.75 -33.12 34.64
N GLY A 78 -23.84 -32.39 34.39
CA GLY A 78 -23.89 -30.92 34.35
C GLY A 78 -24.23 -30.20 35.65
N GLY A 79 -24.47 -28.89 35.51
CA GLY A 79 -24.99 -27.99 36.54
C GLY A 79 -24.99 -26.53 36.06
N GLU A 80 -26.18 -25.94 35.97
CA GLU A 80 -26.42 -24.49 35.79
C GLU A 80 -26.19 -23.73 37.11
N ASN A 81 -25.62 -22.52 37.04
CA ASN A 81 -26.12 -21.26 37.65
C ASN A 81 -25.01 -20.23 37.89
N GLY A 82 -25.34 -18.94 37.65
CA GLY A 82 -24.88 -17.83 38.50
C GLY A 82 -24.06 -16.73 37.83
N TYR A 83 -24.63 -15.53 37.77
CA TYR A 83 -24.06 -14.24 37.35
C TYR A 83 -23.02 -13.67 38.35
N GLU A 84 -21.98 -12.98 37.82
CA GLU A 84 -21.49 -11.61 38.14
C GLU A 84 -19.95 -11.45 38.02
N GLY A 85 -19.54 -10.41 37.28
CA GLY A 85 -18.31 -9.63 37.50
C GLY A 85 -16.97 -10.19 37.00
N ASP A 86 -16.49 -9.75 35.84
CA ASP A 86 -15.43 -8.71 35.73
C ASP A 86 -14.89 -8.59 34.30
N GLU A 87 -14.63 -7.35 33.90
CA GLU A 87 -13.99 -6.98 32.64
C GLU A 87 -12.57 -7.57 32.56
N GLN A 88 -12.42 -8.65 31.80
CA GLN A 88 -11.16 -8.99 31.18
C GLN A 88 -11.37 -9.01 29.67
N SER A 89 -10.75 -8.03 29.02
CA SER A 89 -10.49 -8.03 27.60
C SER A 89 -9.80 -9.34 27.24
N ASP A 90 -10.58 -10.28 26.76
CA ASP A 90 -10.11 -11.58 26.30
C ASP A 90 -9.30 -11.33 25.02
N GLY A 91 -8.01 -11.09 25.22
CA GLY A 91 -7.01 -10.89 24.20
C GLY A 91 -6.99 -12.12 23.32
N GLY A 92 -7.45 -11.93 22.08
CA GLY A 92 -7.59 -12.97 21.08
C GLY A 92 -6.35 -13.86 21.01
N ASN A 93 -6.59 -15.13 21.26
CA ASN A 93 -5.70 -16.27 21.16
C ASN A 93 -5.13 -16.40 19.73
N GLY A 94 -4.07 -15.64 19.44
CA GLY A 94 -3.19 -15.83 18.28
C GLY A 94 -1.79 -16.01 18.81
N GLY A 95 -1.24 -17.23 18.73
CA GLY A 95 0.09 -17.55 19.26
C GLY A 95 1.12 -16.51 18.84
N ASP A 96 1.78 -15.90 19.83
CA ASP A 96 2.58 -14.68 19.74
C ASP A 96 3.56 -14.64 18.55
N VAL A 97 3.11 -14.16 17.39
CA VAL A 97 3.99 -13.82 16.26
C VAL A 97 4.41 -12.36 16.42
N VAL A 98 5.71 -12.13 16.51
CA VAL A 98 6.29 -10.78 16.53
C VAL A 98 6.89 -10.50 15.17
N LEU A 99 6.55 -9.37 14.54
CA LEU A 99 7.25 -8.91 13.34
C LEU A 99 8.27 -7.84 13.71
N LEU A 100 9.50 -7.99 13.23
CA LEU A 100 10.54 -6.96 13.30
C LEU A 100 10.94 -6.53 11.90
N GLN A 101 10.88 -5.22 11.64
CA GLN A 101 11.28 -4.65 10.36
C GLN A 101 12.45 -3.69 10.53
N PHE A 102 13.48 -3.90 9.74
CA PHE A 102 14.68 -3.07 9.66
C PHE A 102 14.61 -2.23 8.39
N ARG A 103 14.68 -0.91 8.52
CA ARG A 103 14.59 0.04 7.38
C ARG A 103 15.77 1.00 7.41
N LEU A 104 16.32 1.32 6.23
CA LEU A 104 17.32 2.39 6.14
C LEU A 104 16.69 3.72 6.53
N GLY A 105 17.49 4.63 7.09
CA GLY A 105 17.04 5.99 7.42
C GLY A 105 16.33 6.72 6.26
N LYS A 106 16.76 6.50 5.00
CA LYS A 106 16.11 7.07 3.80
C LYS A 106 14.68 6.55 3.55
N HIS A 107 14.29 5.44 4.18
CA HIS A 107 12.98 4.79 4.11
C HIS A 107 12.34 4.67 5.49
N ALA A 108 12.80 5.42 6.49
CA ALA A 108 12.28 5.35 7.84
C ALA A 108 10.80 5.74 7.88
N VAL A 109 10.02 5.00 8.66
CA VAL A 109 8.60 5.26 8.85
C VAL A 109 8.44 6.38 9.90
N SER A 110 7.68 7.40 9.53
CA SER A 110 7.32 8.47 10.47
C SER A 110 6.29 7.98 11.49
N MET A 111 6.67 7.90 12.76
CA MET A 111 5.73 7.56 13.84
C MET A 111 4.62 8.61 14.02
N GLY A 112 4.84 9.85 13.57
CA GLY A 112 3.79 10.86 13.49
C GLY A 112 2.73 10.48 12.45
N ALA A 113 3.17 10.07 11.26
CA ALA A 113 2.27 9.59 10.20
C ALA A 113 1.54 8.31 10.61
N MET A 114 2.21 7.36 11.26
CA MET A 114 1.58 6.13 11.77
C MET A 114 0.48 6.41 12.80
N ARG A 115 0.72 7.32 13.75
CA ARG A 115 -0.30 7.71 14.73
C ARG A 115 -1.50 8.35 14.05
N GLU A 116 -1.26 9.20 13.06
CA GLU A 116 -2.32 9.87 12.32
C GLU A 116 -3.10 8.89 11.43
N ALA A 117 -2.42 7.94 10.79
CA ALA A 117 -3.04 6.85 10.05
C ALA A 117 -3.94 6.03 10.97
N ARG A 118 -3.46 5.64 12.16
CA ARG A 118 -4.27 4.89 13.14
C ARG A 118 -5.45 5.72 13.66
N ARG A 119 -5.31 7.04 13.82
CA ARG A 119 -6.42 7.94 14.18
C ARG A 119 -7.53 7.93 13.12
N ILE A 120 -7.15 7.97 11.84
CA ILE A 120 -8.09 8.11 10.71
C ILE A 120 -8.70 6.76 10.31
N PHE A 121 -7.88 5.72 10.21
CA PHE A 121 -8.27 4.42 9.66
C PHE A 121 -8.52 3.36 10.74
N GLY A 122 -8.24 3.68 12.00
CA GLY A 122 -8.54 2.85 13.15
C GLY A 122 -7.80 1.50 13.13
N PRO A 123 -8.48 0.37 13.36
CA PRO A 123 -7.85 -0.94 13.47
C PRO A 123 -7.34 -1.48 12.13
N LEU A 124 -7.63 -0.83 11.00
CA LEU A 124 -7.09 -1.21 9.69
C LEU A 124 -5.61 -0.81 9.52
N VAL A 125 -5.04 -0.06 10.46
CA VAL A 125 -3.61 0.24 10.47
C VAL A 125 -2.97 -0.63 11.56
N PRO A 126 -2.19 -1.66 11.17
CA PRO A 126 -1.50 -2.51 12.12
C PRO A 126 -0.72 -1.69 13.14
N TRP A 127 -0.76 -2.09 14.40
CA TRP A 127 -0.02 -1.36 15.43
C TRP A 127 1.49 -1.45 15.13
N THR A 128 2.25 -0.39 15.46
CA THR A 128 3.69 -0.34 15.21
C THR A 128 4.41 0.38 16.34
N ARG A 129 5.53 -0.18 16.80
CA ARG A 129 6.48 0.45 17.75
C ARG A 129 7.76 0.81 17.05
N ASP A 130 8.30 1.98 17.36
CA ASP A 130 9.70 2.29 17.07
C ASP A 130 10.57 1.78 18.23
N LEU A 131 11.49 0.87 17.93
CA LEU A 131 12.46 0.31 18.88
C LEU A 131 13.81 1.05 18.86
N GLY A 132 13.90 2.13 18.08
CA GLY A 132 15.11 2.93 17.89
C GLY A 132 15.88 2.54 16.64
N ASN A 133 17.18 2.83 16.66
CA ASN A 133 18.06 2.59 15.51
C ASN A 133 19.24 1.71 15.91
N ILE A 134 19.66 0.84 15.00
CA ILE A 134 20.93 0.13 15.08
C ILE A 134 21.89 0.66 14.02
N ARG A 135 23.18 0.68 14.34
CA ARG A 135 24.21 1.16 13.42
C ARG A 135 24.94 -0.02 12.79
N VAL A 136 24.92 -0.08 11.47
CA VAL A 136 25.51 -1.16 10.67
C VAL A 136 26.46 -0.59 9.60
N GLY A 137 27.25 -1.44 8.95
CA GLY A 137 28.22 -1.06 7.93
C GLY A 137 29.64 -0.80 8.46
N HIS A 138 30.59 -0.69 7.54
CA HIS A 138 32.01 -0.44 7.84
C HIS A 138 32.27 1.00 8.31
N VAL A 139 33.42 1.25 8.96
CA VAL A 139 33.74 2.53 9.64
C VAL A 139 33.57 3.77 8.76
N GLU A 140 33.88 3.68 7.46
CA GLU A 140 33.76 4.80 6.49
C GLU A 140 32.39 4.86 5.79
N GLY A 141 31.47 3.96 6.09
CA GLY A 141 30.16 3.84 5.42
C GLY A 141 29.05 3.35 6.35
N ARG A 142 29.10 3.74 7.63
CA ARG A 142 28.07 3.35 8.60
C ARG A 142 26.73 3.98 8.27
N VAL A 143 25.68 3.18 8.35
CA VAL A 143 24.29 3.60 8.19
C VAL A 143 23.47 3.21 9.41
N ASP A 144 22.44 4.00 9.69
CA ASP A 144 21.49 3.69 10.76
C ASP A 144 20.26 2.98 10.14
N LEU A 145 19.87 1.86 10.75
CA LEU A 145 18.64 1.13 10.45
C LEU A 145 17.61 1.41 11.55
N GLN A 146 16.47 1.97 11.18
CA GLN A 146 15.30 2.04 12.06
C GLN A 146 14.78 0.61 12.28
N VAL A 147 14.49 0.27 13.53
CA VAL A 147 13.90 -1.02 13.89
C VAL A 147 12.47 -0.81 14.37
N LEU A 148 11.54 -1.46 13.68
CA LEU A 148 10.12 -1.38 13.97
C LEU A 148 9.61 -2.74 14.43
N GLU A 149 8.82 -2.74 15.50
CA GLU A 149 7.98 -3.88 15.84
C GLU A 149 6.58 -3.66 15.25
N MET A 150 6.02 -4.70 14.64
CA MET A 150 4.75 -4.59 13.94
C MET A 150 3.79 -5.72 14.33
N GLU A 151 2.51 -5.41 14.31
CA GLU A 151 1.43 -6.40 14.44
C GLU A 151 1.45 -7.38 13.27
N PHE A 152 1.43 -8.68 13.57
CA PHE A 152 1.13 -9.68 12.58
C PHE A 152 -0.39 -9.77 12.38
N VAL A 153 -0.85 -9.58 11.14
CA VAL A 153 -2.26 -9.75 10.78
C VAL A 153 -2.47 -11.17 10.25
N PRO A 154 -3.15 -12.07 10.97
CA PRO A 154 -3.32 -13.45 10.56
C PRO A 154 -4.43 -13.60 9.50
N ILE A 155 -4.35 -14.67 8.69
CA ILE A 155 -5.42 -15.11 7.78
C ILE A 155 -5.82 -14.02 6.75
N VAL A 156 -4.81 -13.35 6.18
CA VAL A 156 -4.99 -12.35 5.12
C VAL A 156 -4.04 -12.62 3.96
N VAL A 157 -4.38 -12.08 2.80
CA VAL A 157 -3.53 -12.07 1.59
C VAL A 157 -3.38 -10.64 1.09
N ARG A 158 -2.36 -10.36 0.29
CA ARG A 158 -2.28 -9.06 -0.41
C ARG A 158 -3.27 -9.06 -1.55
N LEU A 159 -3.93 -7.94 -1.82
CA LEU A 159 -4.87 -7.84 -2.93
C LEU A 159 -4.19 -8.20 -4.26
N SER A 160 -2.92 -7.81 -4.46
CA SER A 160 -2.14 -8.15 -5.65
C SER A 160 -2.03 -9.65 -5.93
N ASP A 161 -2.17 -10.50 -4.91
CA ASP A 161 -2.07 -11.96 -5.04
C ASP A 161 -3.34 -12.61 -5.58
N VAL A 162 -4.47 -11.90 -5.49
CA VAL A 162 -5.80 -12.43 -5.81
C VAL A 162 -6.48 -11.68 -6.95
N LEU A 163 -5.93 -10.55 -7.40
CA LEU A 163 -6.48 -9.81 -8.54
C LEU A 163 -6.46 -10.66 -9.82
N PRO A 164 -7.55 -10.65 -10.60
CA PRO A 164 -7.68 -11.48 -11.79
C PRO A 164 -6.86 -10.91 -12.95
N ARG A 165 -6.37 -11.81 -13.80
CA ARG A 165 -5.66 -11.47 -15.05
C ARG A 165 -6.47 -11.82 -16.29
N GLU A 166 -7.79 -11.85 -16.14
CA GLU A 166 -8.75 -12.12 -17.21
C GLU A 166 -9.59 -10.89 -17.44
N LYS A 167 -9.84 -10.57 -18.71
CA LYS A 167 -10.59 -9.37 -19.11
C LYS A 167 -12.06 -9.41 -18.68
N ALA A 168 -12.71 -10.57 -18.79
CA ALA A 168 -14.09 -10.76 -18.39
C ALA A 168 -14.14 -11.46 -17.02
N LEU A 169 -14.75 -10.81 -16.03
CA LEU A 169 -14.76 -11.34 -14.66
C LEU A 169 -15.85 -12.41 -14.48
N ALA A 170 -15.47 -13.54 -13.89
CA ALA A 170 -16.43 -14.55 -13.44
C ALA A 170 -17.40 -13.95 -12.39
N PRO A 171 -18.65 -14.43 -12.28
CA PRO A 171 -19.66 -13.83 -11.40
C PRO A 171 -19.23 -13.71 -9.93
N ARG A 172 -18.50 -14.70 -9.42
CA ARG A 172 -17.96 -14.68 -8.05
C ARG A 172 -16.89 -13.59 -7.87
N THR A 173 -15.93 -13.52 -8.78
CA THR A 173 -14.86 -12.52 -8.77
C THR A 173 -15.42 -11.11 -8.94
N LEU A 174 -16.40 -10.93 -9.84
CA LEU A 174 -17.08 -9.64 -9.99
C LEU A 174 -17.77 -9.22 -8.69
N LYS A 175 -18.44 -10.14 -7.99
CA LYS A 175 -19.02 -9.85 -6.67
C LYS A 175 -17.94 -9.38 -5.68
N GLN A 176 -16.81 -10.10 -5.60
CA GLN A 176 -15.69 -9.72 -4.73
C GLN A 176 -15.10 -8.35 -5.10
N CYS A 177 -14.93 -8.05 -6.39
CA CYS A 177 -14.51 -6.72 -6.85
C CYS A 177 -15.49 -5.63 -6.44
N ARG A 178 -16.81 -5.87 -6.58
CA ARG A 178 -17.84 -4.90 -6.15
C ARG A 178 -17.74 -4.64 -4.66
N ASP A 179 -17.69 -5.69 -3.84
CA ASP A 179 -17.62 -5.57 -2.39
C ASP A 179 -16.32 -4.89 -1.95
N PHE A 180 -15.19 -5.24 -2.57
CA PHE A 180 -13.91 -4.59 -2.35
C PHE A 180 -13.93 -3.09 -2.71
N VAL A 181 -14.52 -2.70 -3.85
CA VAL A 181 -14.64 -1.28 -4.23
C VAL A 181 -15.44 -0.47 -3.21
N ARG A 182 -16.48 -1.09 -2.62
CA ARG A 182 -17.24 -0.45 -1.53
C ARG A 182 -16.36 -0.25 -0.29
N ASP A 183 -15.58 -1.25 0.10
CA ASP A 183 -14.64 -1.12 1.22
C ASP A 183 -13.53 -0.10 0.92
N LEU A 184 -13.01 -0.09 -0.30
CA LEU A 184 -12.02 0.88 -0.77
C LEU A 184 -12.56 2.30 -0.69
N THR A 185 -13.84 2.50 -1.02
CA THR A 185 -14.50 3.81 -0.89
C THR A 185 -14.45 4.32 0.56
N LEU A 186 -14.55 3.44 1.55
CA LEU A 186 -14.46 3.83 2.97
C LEU A 186 -13.07 4.37 3.34
N TYR A 187 -12.00 3.93 2.68
CA TYR A 187 -10.68 4.56 2.83
C TYR A 187 -10.74 6.04 2.44
N PHE A 188 -11.26 6.36 1.25
CA PHE A 188 -11.33 7.74 0.76
C PHE A 188 -12.28 8.61 1.58
N VAL A 189 -13.39 8.05 2.07
CA VAL A 189 -14.29 8.74 3.00
C VAL A 189 -13.57 9.09 4.30
N ARG A 190 -12.82 8.14 4.88
CA ARG A 190 -12.05 8.39 6.11
C ARG A 190 -10.94 9.41 5.89
N ALA A 191 -10.19 9.30 4.78
CA ALA A 191 -9.15 10.26 4.42
C ALA A 191 -9.72 11.68 4.24
N TRP A 192 -10.87 11.80 3.56
CA TRP A 192 -11.59 13.07 3.40
C TRP A 192 -11.96 13.67 4.76
N ASN A 193 -12.59 12.89 5.64
CA ASN A 193 -13.03 13.35 6.96
C ASN A 193 -11.86 13.61 7.93
N GLY A 194 -10.73 12.94 7.71
CA GLY A 194 -9.51 13.12 8.50
C GLY A 194 -8.72 14.37 8.14
N GLY A 195 -8.97 14.96 6.96
CA GLY A 195 -8.30 16.16 6.48
C GLY A 195 -9.00 17.46 6.88
N HIS A 196 -8.39 18.59 6.52
CA HIS A 196 -8.91 19.94 6.76
C HIS A 196 -8.96 20.75 5.46
N MET A 197 -9.89 21.69 5.36
CA MET A 197 -9.88 22.66 4.24
C MET A 197 -8.67 23.58 4.38
N ALA A 198 -7.95 23.80 3.28
CA ALA A 198 -6.81 24.70 3.29
C ALA A 198 -7.23 26.12 3.69
N THR A 199 -6.41 26.76 4.52
CA THR A 199 -6.61 28.15 4.96
C THR A 199 -6.05 29.17 3.97
N LEU A 200 -4.98 28.77 3.25
CA LEU A 200 -4.29 29.63 2.29
C LEU A 200 -4.24 29.00 0.90
N SER A 201 -3.71 27.79 0.82
CA SER A 201 -3.59 27.02 -0.43
C SER A 201 -3.25 25.58 -0.10
N ALA A 202 -3.93 24.65 -0.74
CA ALA A 202 -3.71 23.23 -0.57
C ALA A 202 -2.25 22.85 -0.85
N VAL A 203 -1.68 23.37 -1.94
CA VAL A 203 -0.29 23.10 -2.35
C VAL A 203 0.71 23.60 -1.30
N ARG A 204 0.45 24.74 -0.66
CA ARG A 204 1.36 25.30 0.38
C ARG A 204 1.28 24.54 1.70
N GLU A 205 0.14 23.92 1.97
CA GLU A 205 -0.09 23.11 3.17
C GLU A 205 0.29 21.64 2.96
N CYS A 206 0.72 21.25 1.75
CA CYS A 206 1.28 19.93 1.50
C CYS A 206 2.64 19.76 2.19
N HIS A 207 2.88 18.56 2.73
CA HIS A 207 4.14 18.22 3.38
C HIS A 207 4.77 16.99 2.72
N GLY A 208 5.96 16.62 3.21
CA GLY A 208 6.71 15.48 2.67
C GLY A 208 7.46 15.78 1.38
N ARG A 209 8.08 14.74 0.82
CA ARG A 209 8.89 14.81 -0.39
C ARG A 209 8.01 15.12 -1.60
N ILE A 210 6.88 14.43 -1.76
CA ILE A 210 5.98 14.64 -2.90
C ILE A 210 5.27 15.99 -2.74
N GLY A 211 4.68 16.25 -1.58
CA GLY A 211 3.91 17.48 -1.35
C GLY A 211 4.69 18.76 -1.60
N ARG A 212 5.89 18.89 -1.03
CA ARG A 212 6.74 20.10 -1.19
C ARG A 212 7.26 20.34 -2.60
N SER A 213 7.22 19.33 -3.46
CA SER A 213 7.73 19.44 -4.85
C SER A 213 6.70 19.03 -5.89
N MET A 214 5.41 19.04 -5.54
CA MET A 214 4.32 18.66 -6.43
C MET A 214 4.38 19.43 -7.76
N VAL A 215 4.38 20.77 -7.70
CA VAL A 215 4.39 21.63 -8.90
C VAL A 215 5.69 21.47 -9.70
N SER A 216 6.85 21.41 -9.04
CA SER A 216 8.13 21.25 -9.74
C SER A 216 8.26 19.86 -10.40
N ARG A 217 7.68 18.81 -9.80
CA ARG A 217 7.59 17.49 -10.43
C ARG A 217 6.66 17.50 -11.64
N LEU A 218 5.50 18.15 -11.56
CA LEU A 218 4.61 18.29 -12.72
C LEU A 218 5.30 19.04 -13.87
N ARG A 219 6.08 20.11 -13.59
CA ARG A 219 6.91 20.78 -14.60
C ARG A 219 7.98 19.86 -15.20
N LYS A 220 8.58 19.00 -14.40
CA LYS A 220 9.56 18.02 -14.88
C LYS A 220 8.90 17.02 -15.82
N LEU A 221 7.71 16.51 -15.47
CA LEU A 221 6.93 15.61 -16.32
C LEU A 221 6.48 16.27 -17.63
N GLU A 222 6.02 17.53 -17.58
CA GLU A 222 5.68 18.33 -18.75
C GLU A 222 6.84 18.41 -19.75
N ARG A 223 8.08 18.46 -19.29
CA ARG A 223 9.26 18.55 -20.15
C ARG A 223 9.76 17.18 -20.61
N ASP A 224 9.82 16.22 -19.69
CA ASP A 224 10.67 15.04 -19.84
C ASP A 224 9.89 13.75 -20.12
N LEU A 225 8.55 13.73 -20.00
CA LEU A 225 7.77 12.52 -20.32
C LEU A 225 8.02 12.09 -21.79
N PRO A 226 8.16 10.78 -22.05
CA PRO A 226 8.59 10.28 -23.35
C PRO A 226 7.53 10.47 -24.44
N ILE A 227 6.25 10.58 -24.06
CA ILE A 227 5.12 10.66 -25.00
C ILE A 227 4.55 12.09 -25.00
N PRO A 228 4.46 12.78 -26.17
CA PRO A 228 3.99 14.16 -26.25
C PRO A 228 2.60 14.43 -25.66
N VAL A 229 1.64 13.52 -25.82
CA VAL A 229 0.29 13.70 -25.25
C VAL A 229 0.30 13.67 -23.73
N LEU A 230 1.19 12.87 -23.12
CA LEU A 230 1.34 12.81 -21.66
C LEU A 230 2.03 14.08 -21.14
N ARG A 231 2.98 14.66 -21.89
CA ARG A 231 3.54 16.00 -21.59
C ARG A 231 2.46 17.07 -21.59
N GLN A 232 1.55 17.05 -22.56
CA GLN A 232 0.42 17.98 -22.60
C GLN A 232 -0.53 17.79 -21.42
N LYS A 233 -0.84 16.54 -21.03
CA LYS A 233 -1.63 16.24 -19.83
C LYS A 233 -0.96 16.77 -18.57
N ALA A 234 0.35 16.58 -18.42
CA ALA A 234 1.12 17.11 -17.29
C ALA A 234 1.10 18.64 -17.24
N ARG A 235 1.23 19.31 -18.39
CA ARG A 235 1.09 20.77 -18.51
C ARG A 235 -0.28 21.26 -18.06
N CYS A 236 -1.35 20.72 -18.63
CA CYS A 236 -2.72 21.13 -18.27
C CYS A 236 -2.99 20.90 -16.79
N THR A 237 -2.58 19.74 -16.26
CA THR A 237 -2.73 19.40 -14.84
C THR A 237 -1.99 20.41 -13.96
N ARG A 238 -0.73 20.74 -14.29
CA ARG A 238 0.05 21.75 -13.56
C ARG A 238 -0.63 23.11 -13.55
N GLU A 239 -1.08 23.59 -14.71
CA GLU A 239 -1.69 24.92 -14.84
C GLU A 239 -2.92 25.04 -13.92
N VAL A 240 -3.80 24.04 -13.92
CA VAL A 240 -5.00 24.03 -13.07
C VAL A 240 -4.65 23.88 -11.57
N VAL A 241 -3.58 23.16 -11.23
CA VAL A 241 -3.07 23.10 -9.84
C VAL A 241 -2.56 24.47 -9.37
N GLU A 242 -1.81 25.17 -10.22
CA GLU A 242 -1.26 26.49 -9.89
C GLU A 242 -2.36 27.58 -9.79
N GLU A 243 -3.49 27.38 -10.48
CA GLU A 243 -4.70 28.21 -10.36
C GLU A 243 -5.46 28.00 -9.04
N GLY A 244 -5.08 27.01 -8.22
CA GLY A 244 -5.67 26.78 -6.89
C GLY A 244 -6.90 25.88 -6.90
N ALA A 245 -7.16 25.12 -7.98
CA ALA A 245 -8.33 24.24 -8.05
C ALA A 245 -8.35 23.15 -6.94
N LEU A 246 -7.18 22.77 -6.42
CA LEU A 246 -7.06 21.82 -5.31
C LEU A 246 -7.50 22.40 -3.95
N ASP A 247 -7.71 23.71 -3.84
CA ASP A 247 -8.16 24.35 -2.60
C ASP A 247 -9.61 23.98 -2.23
N ALA A 248 -10.34 23.39 -3.18
CA ALA A 248 -11.72 22.91 -2.99
C ALA A 248 -11.82 21.55 -2.27
N VAL A 249 -10.72 20.84 -2.04
CA VAL A 249 -10.70 19.54 -1.37
C VAL A 249 -9.89 19.57 -0.07
N PRO A 250 -10.17 18.68 0.90
CA PRO A 250 -9.40 18.64 2.13
C PRO A 250 -7.96 18.26 1.85
N VAL A 251 -7.03 18.86 2.61
CA VAL A 251 -5.65 18.43 2.71
C VAL A 251 -5.54 17.54 3.94
N GLY A 252 -4.93 16.37 3.80
CA GLY A 252 -4.87 15.38 4.88
C GLY A 252 -3.87 14.27 4.61
N LEU A 253 -3.77 13.33 5.55
CA LEU A 253 -2.88 12.19 5.42
C LEU A 253 -3.32 11.28 4.27
N ASN A 254 -2.39 11.03 3.36
CA ASN A 254 -2.50 10.05 2.28
C ASN A 254 -1.47 8.93 2.50
N HIS A 255 -1.77 7.71 2.05
CA HIS A 255 -0.89 6.55 2.20
C HIS A 255 0.46 6.71 1.47
N GLY A 256 0.49 7.43 0.36
CA GLY A 256 1.69 7.65 -0.46
C GLY A 256 2.02 6.53 -1.43
N ASP A 257 1.86 5.27 -1.00
CA ASP A 257 2.06 4.07 -1.83
C ASP A 257 0.80 3.18 -1.83
N PHE A 258 -0.31 3.68 -2.39
CA PHE A 258 -1.63 3.05 -2.30
C PHE A 258 -1.83 1.99 -3.40
N LEU A 259 -1.00 0.95 -3.37
CA LEU A 259 -0.96 -0.16 -4.33
C LEU A 259 -1.66 -1.42 -3.80
N PRO A 260 -2.17 -2.31 -4.69
CA PRO A 260 -2.75 -3.60 -4.30
C PRO A 260 -1.83 -4.47 -3.42
N SER A 261 -0.52 -4.33 -3.51
CA SER A 261 0.45 -5.04 -2.66
C SER A 261 0.41 -4.60 -1.19
N ASN A 262 -0.08 -3.39 -0.92
CA ASN A 262 -0.13 -2.77 0.41
C ASN A 262 -1.52 -2.86 1.05
N LEU A 263 -2.46 -3.53 0.38
CA LEU A 263 -3.82 -3.78 0.85
C LEU A 263 -3.94 -5.25 1.28
N LEU A 264 -4.16 -5.47 2.57
CA LEU A 264 -4.43 -6.80 3.12
C LEU A 264 -5.93 -7.06 3.09
N VAL A 265 -6.32 -8.19 2.52
CA VAL A 265 -7.73 -8.57 2.35
C VAL A 265 -7.99 -9.97 2.87
N ASP A 266 -9.23 -10.21 3.27
CA ASP A 266 -9.73 -11.55 3.53
C ASP A 266 -9.72 -12.37 2.23
N PRO A 267 -9.11 -13.58 2.20
CA PRO A 267 -8.94 -14.34 0.96
C PRO A 267 -10.25 -14.80 0.33
N SER A 268 -11.34 -14.90 1.11
CA SER A 268 -12.62 -15.41 0.64
C SER A 268 -13.57 -14.33 0.13
N SER A 269 -13.57 -13.17 0.80
CA SER A 269 -14.53 -12.08 0.57
C SER A 269 -13.90 -10.84 -0.06
N TRP A 270 -12.58 -10.71 0.02
CA TRP A 270 -11.81 -9.50 -0.29
C TRP A 270 -12.15 -8.29 0.57
N ALA A 271 -12.80 -8.50 1.72
CA ALA A 271 -12.98 -7.43 2.69
C ALA A 271 -11.61 -6.90 3.15
N ILE A 272 -11.46 -5.57 3.22
CA ILE A 272 -10.18 -4.96 3.61
C ILE A 272 -9.94 -5.22 5.11
N ARG A 273 -8.77 -5.79 5.43
CA ARG A 273 -8.34 -6.11 6.78
C ARG A 273 -7.15 -5.28 7.25
N GLY A 274 -6.40 -4.67 6.34
CA GLY A 274 -5.32 -3.78 6.73
C GLY A 274 -4.70 -2.98 5.59
N TYR A 275 -4.08 -1.86 5.96
CA TYR A 275 -3.23 -1.02 5.13
C TYR A 275 -1.82 -1.07 5.71
N ILE A 276 -0.84 -1.49 4.93
CA ILE A 276 0.55 -1.66 5.36
C ILE A 276 1.51 -0.79 4.55
N ASP A 277 2.73 -0.62 5.06
CA ASP A 277 3.80 0.17 4.43
C ASP A 277 3.47 1.66 4.26
N TRP A 278 3.22 2.33 5.38
CA TRP A 278 2.97 3.78 5.48
C TRP A 278 4.25 4.63 5.38
N ALA A 279 5.34 4.09 4.84
CA ALA A 279 6.62 4.81 4.78
C ALA A 279 6.57 6.04 3.89
N GLU A 280 5.77 6.00 2.83
CA GLU A 280 5.58 7.11 1.88
C GLU A 280 4.41 8.03 2.29
N ALA A 281 3.84 7.86 3.49
CA ALA A 281 2.67 8.61 3.92
C ALA A 281 2.96 10.11 4.08
N GLU A 282 2.14 10.94 3.45
CA GLU A 282 2.35 12.39 3.38
C GLU A 282 1.03 13.16 3.49
N ILE A 283 1.14 14.44 3.86
CA ILE A 283 -0.01 15.37 3.88
C ILE A 283 -0.17 15.95 2.48
N LEU A 284 -1.27 15.59 1.82
CA LEU A 284 -1.58 15.91 0.41
C LEU A 284 -3.09 16.20 0.25
N PRO A 285 -3.52 16.82 -0.87
CA PRO A 285 -4.93 16.97 -1.18
C PRO A 285 -5.63 15.62 -1.28
N SER A 286 -6.86 15.53 -0.81
CA SER A 286 -7.69 14.34 -0.90
C SER A 286 -7.86 13.96 -2.36
N GLY A 287 -7.71 12.66 -2.65
CA GLY A 287 -7.88 12.11 -3.98
C GLY A 287 -6.57 11.83 -4.71
N ILE A 288 -5.42 12.26 -4.19
CA ILE A 288 -4.11 11.94 -4.79
C ILE A 288 -3.89 10.43 -4.89
N CYS A 289 -4.31 9.64 -3.90
CA CYS A 289 -4.24 8.18 -3.95
C CYS A 289 -5.28 7.51 -4.86
N LEU A 290 -6.13 8.24 -5.60
CA LEU A 290 -7.14 7.64 -6.49
C LEU A 290 -6.52 6.85 -7.66
N TYR A 291 -5.22 6.98 -7.93
CA TYR A 291 -4.53 6.04 -8.84
C TYR A 291 -4.63 4.58 -8.37
N GLY A 292 -4.79 4.33 -7.07
CA GLY A 292 -5.01 2.99 -6.53
C GLY A 292 -6.34 2.38 -6.96
N LEU A 293 -7.35 3.20 -7.27
CA LEU A 293 -8.59 2.73 -7.89
C LEU A 293 -8.30 2.22 -9.30
N GLU A 294 -7.51 2.91 -10.13
CA GLU A 294 -7.22 2.45 -11.49
C GLU A 294 -6.45 1.12 -11.50
N HIS A 295 -5.57 0.90 -10.51
CA HIS A 295 -4.86 -0.37 -10.35
C HIS A 295 -5.76 -1.59 -10.14
N ILE A 296 -6.96 -1.43 -9.57
CA ILE A 296 -7.86 -2.55 -9.28
C ILE A 296 -8.90 -2.79 -10.38
N LEU A 297 -8.90 -1.95 -11.42
CA LEU A 297 -9.88 -2.00 -12.52
C LEU A 297 -9.34 -2.76 -13.74
N GLY A 298 -8.14 -3.32 -13.63
CA GLY A 298 -7.48 -4.01 -14.71
C GLY A 298 -6.15 -4.60 -14.29
N TYR A 299 -5.37 -5.01 -15.28
CA TYR A 299 -4.06 -5.62 -15.10
C TYR A 299 -3.13 -5.22 -16.24
N VAL A 300 -1.83 -5.36 -16.02
CA VAL A 300 -0.83 -5.20 -17.07
C VAL A 300 -0.56 -6.56 -17.70
N GLU A 301 -0.61 -6.63 -19.02
CA GLU A 301 -0.26 -7.82 -19.80
C GLU A 301 0.92 -7.54 -20.73
N ASP A 302 1.68 -8.59 -21.00
CA ASP A 302 2.69 -8.58 -22.04
C ASP A 302 2.01 -8.82 -23.39
N VAL A 303 2.26 -7.93 -24.33
CA VAL A 303 1.79 -8.03 -25.70
C VAL A 303 2.99 -8.52 -26.48
N ASP A 304 3.06 -9.84 -26.70
CA ASP A 304 4.13 -10.47 -27.49
C ASP A 304 4.13 -9.90 -28.93
N ASP A 305 4.96 -8.88 -29.16
CA ASP A 305 5.33 -8.42 -30.49
C ASP A 305 6.75 -8.91 -30.77
N LEU A 306 6.83 -10.14 -31.30
CA LEU A 306 8.07 -10.88 -31.52
C LEU A 306 9.09 -10.13 -32.39
N GLU A 307 8.69 -9.05 -33.08
CA GLU A 307 9.55 -8.27 -33.96
C GLU A 307 10.06 -6.95 -33.34
N GLN A 308 9.39 -6.41 -32.31
CA GLN A 308 9.64 -5.03 -31.81
C GLN A 308 10.08 -4.95 -30.35
N GLY A 309 10.33 -6.10 -29.72
CA GLY A 309 10.73 -6.20 -28.33
C GLY A 309 9.52 -6.27 -27.38
N ARG A 310 9.82 -6.31 -26.08
CA ARG A 310 8.79 -6.44 -25.04
C ARG A 310 7.88 -5.21 -25.03
N LYS A 311 6.57 -5.41 -25.02
CA LYS A 311 5.59 -4.33 -24.99
C LYS A 311 4.52 -4.63 -23.96
N LEU A 312 4.36 -3.74 -23.00
CA LEU A 312 3.33 -3.88 -21.97
C LEU A 312 2.09 -3.06 -22.32
N ARG A 313 0.93 -3.54 -21.88
CA ARG A 313 -0.34 -2.83 -21.99
C ARG A 313 -1.14 -2.98 -20.71
N PHE A 314 -1.74 -1.89 -20.26
CA PHE A 314 -2.79 -1.97 -19.24
C PHE A 314 -4.14 -2.31 -19.88
N VAL A 315 -4.79 -3.37 -19.38
CA VAL A 315 -6.09 -3.87 -19.83
C VAL A 315 -7.10 -3.73 -18.72
N TYR A 316 -8.12 -2.91 -18.96
CA TYR A 316 -9.29 -2.83 -18.09
C TYR A 316 -10.14 -4.08 -18.20
N TYR A 317 -10.74 -4.48 -17.07
CA TYR A 317 -11.83 -5.43 -17.06
C TYR A 317 -13.03 -4.89 -17.85
N GLU A 318 -13.84 -5.78 -18.42
CA GLU A 318 -15.08 -5.37 -19.10
C GLU A 318 -16.05 -4.64 -18.17
N GLN A 319 -15.99 -4.93 -16.87
CA GLN A 319 -16.80 -4.32 -15.83
C GLN A 319 -16.15 -3.09 -15.18
N ALA A 320 -15.02 -2.58 -15.70
CA ALA A 320 -14.30 -1.47 -15.07
C ALA A 320 -15.16 -0.21 -14.88
N ASP A 321 -16.01 0.14 -15.85
CA ASP A 321 -16.91 1.30 -15.74
C ASP A 321 -18.00 1.10 -14.69
N GLU A 322 -18.50 -0.13 -14.55
CA GLU A 322 -19.45 -0.50 -13.50
C GLU A 322 -18.81 -0.34 -12.11
N LEU A 323 -17.58 -0.84 -11.95
CA LEU A 323 -16.83 -0.72 -10.69
C LEU A 323 -16.51 0.74 -10.36
N ARG A 324 -16.13 1.57 -11.34
CA ARG A 324 -15.96 3.03 -11.14
C ARG A 324 -17.27 3.69 -10.72
N GLN A 325 -18.39 3.30 -11.34
CA GLN A 325 -19.69 3.86 -11.00
C GLN A 325 -20.05 3.54 -9.54
N ILE A 326 -19.85 2.30 -9.09
CA ILE A 326 -20.08 1.89 -7.70
C ILE A 326 -19.24 2.74 -6.74
N PHE A 327 -17.95 2.93 -7.05
CA PHE A 327 -17.07 3.78 -6.23
C PHE A 327 -17.63 5.19 -6.07
N TRP A 328 -17.94 5.85 -7.18
CA TRP A 328 -18.37 7.25 -7.15
C TRP A 328 -19.76 7.43 -6.55
N GLU A 329 -20.72 6.56 -6.86
CA GLU A 329 -22.05 6.59 -6.26
C GLU A 329 -21.98 6.46 -4.74
N GLN A 330 -21.18 5.50 -4.26
CA GLN A 330 -21.00 5.32 -2.83
C GLN A 330 -20.24 6.48 -2.18
N PHE A 331 -19.20 7.02 -2.84
CA PHE A 331 -18.45 8.14 -2.30
C PHE A 331 -19.32 9.40 -2.18
N GLU A 332 -20.12 9.69 -3.21
CA GLU A 332 -21.07 10.80 -3.21
C GLU A 332 -22.22 10.62 -2.21
N GLN A 333 -22.62 9.38 -1.93
CA GLN A 333 -23.61 9.09 -0.90
C GLN A 333 -23.06 9.35 0.51
N LEU A 334 -21.81 8.94 0.77
CA LEU A 334 -21.17 9.06 2.08
C LEU A 334 -20.55 10.44 2.33
N VAL A 335 -20.17 11.14 1.26
CA VAL A 335 -19.64 12.51 1.29
C VAL A 335 -20.41 13.37 0.28
N PRO A 336 -21.60 13.89 0.65
CA PRO A 336 -22.45 14.65 -0.26
C PRO A 336 -21.79 15.89 -0.89
N ALA A 337 -20.75 16.44 -0.24
CA ALA A 337 -19.97 17.54 -0.79
C ALA A 337 -19.33 17.20 -2.15
N VAL A 338 -18.96 15.94 -2.38
CA VAL A 338 -18.34 15.47 -3.64
C VAL A 338 -19.28 15.61 -4.85
N LYS A 339 -20.61 15.72 -4.63
CA LYS A 339 -21.57 15.98 -5.71
C LYS A 339 -21.45 17.38 -6.32
N ARG A 340 -20.84 18.32 -5.59
CA ARG A 340 -20.63 19.67 -6.12
C ARG A 340 -19.61 19.63 -7.24
N THR A 341 -19.92 20.30 -8.35
CA THR A 341 -19.11 20.26 -9.58
C THR A 341 -17.68 20.75 -9.37
N ASP A 342 -17.47 21.77 -8.54
CA ASP A 342 -16.14 22.29 -8.20
C ASP A 342 -15.29 21.25 -7.44
N ILE A 343 -15.89 20.60 -6.44
CA ILE A 343 -15.25 19.55 -5.65
C ILE A 343 -14.97 18.32 -6.50
N ARG A 344 -15.90 17.92 -7.37
CA ARG A 344 -15.70 16.78 -8.28
C ARG A 344 -14.53 17.02 -9.23
N LYS A 345 -14.48 18.19 -9.86
CA LYS A 345 -13.35 18.59 -10.72
C LYS A 345 -12.02 18.60 -9.96
N ALA A 346 -12.02 19.05 -8.71
CA ALA A 346 -10.82 19.05 -7.86
C ALA A 346 -10.39 17.63 -7.45
N GLN A 347 -11.32 16.69 -7.26
CA GLN A 347 -11.03 15.27 -7.04
C GLN A 347 -10.46 14.61 -8.31
N ASP A 348 -11.04 14.90 -9.48
CA ASP A 348 -10.52 14.42 -10.77
C ASP A 348 -9.11 14.95 -11.02
N LEU A 349 -8.87 16.24 -10.73
CA LEU A 349 -7.52 16.83 -10.76
C LEU A 349 -6.57 16.15 -9.78
N SER A 350 -7.01 15.89 -8.55
CA SER A 350 -6.19 15.19 -7.54
C SER A 350 -5.80 13.80 -8.01
N ARG A 351 -6.74 13.05 -8.61
CA ARG A 351 -6.46 11.75 -9.23
C ARG A 351 -5.40 11.88 -10.32
N ASP A 352 -5.55 12.85 -11.22
CA ASP A 352 -4.63 13.03 -12.34
C ASP A 352 -3.23 13.42 -11.88
N VAL A 353 -3.12 14.29 -10.86
CA VAL A 353 -1.86 14.59 -10.19
C VAL A 353 -1.25 13.31 -9.60
N GLY A 354 -2.04 12.51 -8.89
CA GLY A 354 -1.61 11.23 -8.34
C GLY A 354 -1.06 10.27 -9.39
N ILE A 355 -1.80 10.07 -10.48
CA ILE A 355 -1.40 9.23 -11.62
C ILE A 355 -0.08 9.71 -12.21
N LEU A 356 0.03 11.01 -12.50
CA LEU A 356 1.24 11.59 -13.09
C LEU A 356 2.44 11.46 -12.16
N LEU A 357 2.29 11.73 -10.86
CA LEU A 357 3.40 11.66 -9.92
C LEU A 357 3.83 10.21 -9.64
N TRP A 358 2.88 9.27 -9.58
CA TRP A 358 3.16 7.88 -9.26
C TRP A 358 3.67 7.08 -10.45
N LYS A 359 3.11 7.30 -11.65
CA LYS A 359 3.49 6.57 -12.88
C LYS A 359 4.37 7.37 -13.84
N GLY A 360 4.60 8.66 -13.58
CA GLY A 360 5.50 9.49 -14.37
C GLY A 360 6.96 9.47 -13.92
N PHE A 361 7.23 8.96 -12.73
CA PHE A 361 8.57 8.80 -12.19
C PHE A 361 8.89 7.33 -11.99
N ALA A 362 10.11 6.96 -12.33
CA ALA A 362 10.61 5.62 -12.06
C ALA A 362 10.93 5.46 -10.58
N TRP A 363 10.81 4.22 -10.10
CA TRP A 363 11.24 3.85 -8.76
C TRP A 363 12.70 3.36 -8.83
N ASP A 364 13.65 4.23 -8.48
CA ASP A 364 15.08 3.90 -8.45
C ASP A 364 15.55 3.74 -6.99
N ASP A 365 15.15 2.65 -6.33
CA ASP A 365 15.52 2.36 -4.93
C ASP A 365 15.06 3.45 -3.93
N GLY A 366 13.84 3.94 -4.18
CA GLY A 366 13.16 5.02 -3.46
C GLY A 366 13.63 6.44 -3.82
N ALA A 367 14.47 6.60 -4.85
CA ALA A 367 14.55 7.86 -5.57
C ALA A 367 13.38 7.94 -6.57
N ILE A 368 12.56 9.00 -6.44
CA ILE A 368 11.39 9.27 -7.30
C ILE A 368 11.61 10.63 -7.96
N ASP A 369 12.67 10.69 -8.76
CA ASP A 369 13.14 11.90 -9.41
C ASP A 369 13.43 11.69 -10.90
N ARG A 370 13.82 10.50 -11.33
CA ARG A 370 13.96 10.15 -12.75
C ARG A 370 12.59 9.97 -13.40
N VAL A 371 12.36 10.65 -14.53
CA VAL A 371 11.14 10.46 -15.32
C VAL A 371 11.22 9.12 -16.06
N VAL A 372 10.09 8.43 -16.17
CA VAL A 372 9.99 7.12 -16.83
C VAL A 372 10.46 7.15 -18.28
N ASN A 373 11.04 6.04 -18.74
CA ASN A 373 11.52 5.87 -20.10
C ASN A 373 10.91 4.62 -20.78
N LEU A 374 11.02 4.56 -22.11
CA LEU A 374 10.41 3.51 -22.94
C LEU A 374 11.21 2.19 -22.96
N VAL A 375 12.20 2.03 -22.09
CA VAL A 375 13.09 0.86 -22.06
C VAL A 375 12.97 0.13 -20.73
N GLU A 376 13.11 0.86 -19.62
CA GLU A 376 13.18 0.30 -18.27
C GLU A 376 11.82 0.33 -17.55
N ASP A 377 10.96 1.29 -17.86
CA ASP A 377 9.74 1.61 -17.10
C ASP A 377 8.46 1.34 -17.92
N LEU A 378 8.46 0.23 -18.66
CA LEU A 378 7.38 -0.13 -19.59
C LEU A 378 6.01 -0.27 -18.91
N GLU A 379 5.98 -0.73 -17.66
CA GLU A 379 4.74 -0.93 -16.91
C GLU A 379 4.10 0.42 -16.55
N GLU A 380 4.91 1.34 -16.06
CA GLU A 380 4.51 2.71 -15.72
C GLU A 380 3.97 3.44 -16.95
N VAL A 381 4.68 3.34 -18.08
CA VAL A 381 4.26 3.94 -19.35
C VAL A 381 2.93 3.34 -19.82
N ALA A 382 2.77 2.03 -19.77
CA ALA A 382 1.53 1.35 -20.16
C ALA A 382 0.33 1.80 -19.31
N CYS A 383 0.54 2.02 -18.01
CA CYS A 383 -0.47 2.57 -17.11
C CYS A 383 -0.81 4.03 -17.49
N LEU A 384 0.20 4.90 -17.63
CA LEU A 384 -0.02 6.31 -18.00
C LEU A 384 -0.82 6.45 -19.30
N GLU A 385 -0.47 5.68 -20.33
CA GLU A 385 -1.17 5.72 -21.61
C GLU A 385 -2.63 5.29 -21.51
N ALA A 386 -2.94 4.28 -20.69
CA ALA A 386 -4.30 3.79 -20.52
C ALA A 386 -5.15 4.72 -19.65
N TRP A 387 -4.57 5.26 -18.58
CA TRP A 387 -5.30 6.04 -17.59
C TRP A 387 -5.50 7.49 -18.03
N SER A 388 -4.61 8.03 -18.87
CA SER A 388 -4.75 9.38 -19.44
C SER A 388 -5.82 9.49 -20.54
N LYS A 389 -6.35 8.38 -21.06
CA LYS A 389 -7.39 8.36 -22.11
C LYS A 389 -8.82 8.49 -21.56
N LEU A 390 -9.00 8.44 -20.25
CA LEU A 390 -10.30 8.43 -19.56
C LEU A 390 -11.07 9.76 -19.65
N ASP A 391 -10.43 10.87 -20.02
CA ASP A 391 -11.08 12.19 -20.09
C ASP A 391 -12.19 12.27 -21.16
N SER A 392 -12.26 11.32 -22.09
CA SER A 392 -13.27 11.32 -23.16
C SER A 392 -14.61 10.64 -22.80
N SER A 393 -14.68 9.86 -21.71
CA SER A 393 -15.88 9.07 -21.37
C SER A 393 -16.76 9.69 -20.28
N PHE A 394 -16.22 10.58 -19.44
CA PHE A 394 -16.97 11.19 -18.34
C PHE A 394 -17.88 12.37 -18.76
N ASP A 395 -17.62 13.00 -19.91
CA ASP A 395 -18.50 14.04 -20.48
C ASP A 395 -19.84 13.51 -21.01
N ARG A 396 -20.05 12.18 -21.08
CA ARG A 396 -21.32 11.62 -21.59
C ARG A 396 -22.47 11.60 -20.57
N ARG A 397 -22.24 11.89 -19.29
CA ARG A 397 -23.30 11.80 -18.26
C ARG A 397 -24.28 12.96 -18.23
N ASP A 398 -24.02 14.04 -18.98
CA ASP A 398 -24.96 15.19 -19.08
C ASP A 398 -26.07 14.99 -20.14
N SER A 399 -26.16 13.82 -20.77
CA SER A 399 -27.15 13.57 -21.85
C SER A 399 -28.34 12.67 -21.47
N PHE A 400 -28.48 12.27 -20.21
CA PHE A 400 -29.59 11.42 -19.75
C PHE A 400 -30.37 12.00 -18.56
N VAL A 401 -30.69 13.30 -18.59
CA VAL A 401 -31.84 13.86 -17.86
C VAL A 401 -32.48 14.95 -18.71
N SER A 402 -33.21 14.56 -19.74
CA SER A 402 -34.25 15.38 -20.40
C SER A 402 -35.12 14.48 -21.25
N SER A 403 -36.18 13.93 -20.63
CA SER A 403 -37.42 13.48 -21.27
C SER A 403 -38.51 13.42 -20.20
#